data_AF-A0A4S2KEF1-F1
#
_entry.id   AF-A0A4S2KEF1-F1
#
_cell.length_a   1.000
_cell.length_b   1.000
_cell.length_c   1.000
_cell.angle_alpha   90.00
_cell.angle_beta   90.00
_cell.angle_gamma   90.00
#
_symmetry.space_group_name_H-M   'P 1'
#
loop_
_entity.id
_entity.type
_entity.pdbx_description
1 polymer ?
#
loop_
_entity_poly.entity_id
_entity_poly.type
_entity_poly.pdbx_seq_one_letter_code
_entity_poly.pdbx_strand_id
1 'polypeptide(L)' 'MSTSKTEAWEYAFNFDSKFHLKEKGTDMVRRRRWHRNLKQKQPGGSTEFVMHLSVDSSPE' A
#
# COMPACT_ATOMS: atom_id res chain seq x y z
N MET A 1 -0.67 -7.37 21.57
CA MET A 1 0.58 -6.62 21.34
C MET A 1 0.23 -5.33 20.62
N SER A 2 0.38 -4.20 21.30
CA SER A 2 0.10 -2.86 20.80
C SER A 2 1.08 -2.53 19.65
N THR A 3 0.64 -2.66 18.40
CA THR A 3 1.39 -2.13 17.25
C THR A 3 1.00 -0.68 17.09
N SER A 4 1.77 0.23 17.71
CA SER A 4 1.55 1.66 17.49
C SER A 4 1.61 1.91 15.98
N LYS A 5 0.54 2.54 15.47
CA LYS A 5 0.35 2.93 14.06
C LYS A 5 1.33 4.05 13.72
N THR A 6 2.62 3.80 13.81
CA THR A 6 3.60 4.77 13.32
C THR A 6 3.50 4.74 11.80
N GLU A 7 3.28 5.90 11.20
CA GLU A 7 3.27 6.07 9.75
C GLU A 7 4.63 5.64 9.19
N ALA A 8 4.75 4.36 8.80
CA ALA A 8 6.01 3.70 8.52
C ALA A 8 6.58 4.12 7.15
N TRP A 9 7.05 5.36 7.09
CA TRP A 9 7.98 5.78 6.05
C TRP A 9 9.29 4.99 6.22
N GLU A 10 9.78 4.43 5.13
CA GLU A 10 11.10 3.84 5.05
C GLU A 10 11.99 4.74 4.18
N TYR A 11 13.26 4.84 4.52
CA TYR A 11 14.23 5.75 3.93
C TYR A 11 15.38 4.97 3.28
N ALA A 12 16.04 5.55 2.29
CA ALA A 12 17.26 5.02 1.70
C ALA A 12 18.11 6.12 1.05
N PHE A 13 19.38 5.82 0.82
CA PHE A 13 20.29 6.69 0.07
C PHE A 13 19.86 6.87 -1.39
N ASN A 14 19.47 5.80 -2.08
CA ASN A 14 18.95 5.83 -3.46
C ASN A 14 17.95 4.67 -3.68
N PHE A 15 17.39 4.53 -4.89
CA PHE A 15 16.36 3.52 -5.18
C PHE A 15 16.85 2.06 -5.14
N ASP A 16 18.12 1.82 -5.44
CA ASP A 16 18.72 0.47 -5.42
C ASP A 16 19.15 0.03 -4.02
N SER A 17 19.22 0.97 -3.08
CA SER A 17 19.62 0.72 -1.69
C SER A 17 18.52 0.05 -0.88
N LYS A 18 18.94 -0.68 0.16
CA LYS A 18 17.99 -1.28 1.11
C LYS A 18 17.34 -0.19 1.96
N PHE A 19 16.00 -0.19 1.96
CA PHE A 19 15.20 0.71 2.78
C PHE A 19 15.25 0.36 4.28
N HIS A 20 15.21 1.38 5.13
CA HIS A 20 15.22 1.24 6.58
C HIS A 20 14.30 2.25 7.29
N LEU A 21 13.89 1.93 8.52
CA LEU A 21 12.88 2.70 9.26
C LEU A 21 13.38 4.02 9.86
N LYS A 22 14.67 4.12 10.17
CA LYS A 22 15.25 5.32 10.81
C LYS A 22 15.84 6.24 9.74
N GLU A 23 15.37 7.47 9.69
CA GLU A 23 15.92 8.51 8.82
C GLU A 23 17.36 8.86 9.19
N LYS A 24 18.18 9.07 8.18
CA LYS A 24 19.58 9.50 8.26
C LYS A 24 19.77 10.70 7.34
N GLY A 25 20.70 11.59 7.68
CA GLY A 25 20.97 12.79 6.87
C GLY A 25 21.49 12.52 5.45
N THR A 26 21.90 11.28 5.14
CA THR A 26 22.31 10.86 3.80
C THR A 26 21.17 10.34 2.93
N ASP A 27 19.98 10.14 3.47
CA ASP A 27 18.88 9.55 2.72
C ASP A 27 18.35 10.54 1.67
N MET A 28 18.24 10.10 0.42
CA MET A 28 17.71 10.94 -0.67
C MET A 28 16.32 10.49 -1.13
N VAL A 29 15.86 9.31 -0.70
CA VAL A 29 14.54 8.77 -1.06
C VAL A 29 13.80 8.22 0.15
N ARG A 30 12.47 8.24 0.09
CA ARG A 30 11.58 7.59 1.07
C ARG A 30 10.38 6.93 0.40
N ARG A 31 9.84 5.87 1.01
CA ARG A 31 8.63 5.16 0.54
C ARG A 31 7.67 4.86 1.69
N ARG A 32 6.39 4.70 1.39
CA ARG A 32 5.38 4.17 2.32
C ARG A 32 4.49 3.14 1.64
N ARG A 33 4.09 2.11 2.39
CA ARG A 33 3.09 1.13 1.93
C ARG A 33 1.68 1.58 2.28
N TRP A 34 0.82 1.68 1.27
CA TRP A 34 -0.60 1.95 1.46
C TRP A 34 -1.38 0.65 1.57
N HIS A 35 -2.18 0.53 2.64
CA HIS A 35 -3.06 -0.61 2.85
C HIS A 35 -4.51 -0.17 2.61
N ARG A 36 -5.21 -0.86 1.72
CA ARG A 36 -6.66 -0.71 1.53
C ARG A 36 -7.32 -1.98 2.04
N ASN A 37 -8.13 -1.87 3.09
CA ASN A 37 -8.93 -2.99 3.57
C ASN A 37 -10.17 -3.10 2.68
N LEU A 38 -10.31 -4.21 1.96
CA LEU A 38 -11.54 -4.54 1.26
C LEU A 38 -12.54 -5.09 2.29
N LYS A 39 -13.76 -4.55 2.30
CA LYS A 39 -14.87 -5.12 3.08
C LYS A 39 -15.74 -5.93 2.14
N GLN A 40 -15.98 -7.19 2.49
CA GLN A 40 -16.92 -8.02 1.78
C GLN A 40 -18.33 -7.43 1.95
N LYS A 41 -19.03 -7.22 0.83
CA LYS A 41 -20.37 -6.60 0.85
C LYS A 41 -21.46 -7.57 1.33
N GLN A 42 -21.28 -8.88 1.14
CA GLN A 42 -22.27 -9.89 1.49
C GLN A 42 -21.61 -11.10 2.18
N PRO A 43 -22.06 -11.53 3.37
CA PRO A 43 -21.58 -12.77 3.97
C PRO A 43 -22.03 -13.96 3.12
N GLY A 44 -21.09 -14.73 2.56
CA GLY A 44 -21.36 -15.97 1.81
C GLY A 44 -21.14 -15.93 0.29
N GLY A 45 -20.83 -14.77 -0.31
CA GLY A 45 -20.35 -14.72 -1.69
C GLY A 45 -18.91 -15.25 -1.80
N SER A 46 -18.60 -16.01 -2.85
CA SER A 46 -17.23 -16.45 -3.14
C SER A 46 -16.30 -15.23 -3.17
N THR A 47 -15.21 -15.32 -2.43
CA THR A 47 -14.17 -14.29 -2.35
C THR A 47 -13.28 -14.32 -3.58
N GLU A 48 -13.85 -14.17 -4.77
CA GLU A 48 -13.08 -13.89 -5.98
C GLU A 48 -12.75 -12.40 -5.99
N PHE A 49 -11.70 -12.04 -5.25
CA PHE A 49 -11.17 -10.67 -5.23
C PHE A 49 -10.34 -10.41 -6.49
N VAL A 50 -10.97 -10.41 -7.66
CA VAL A 50 -10.35 -9.91 -8.88
C VAL A 50 -10.67 -8.41 -8.98
N MET A 51 -9.63 -7.57 -8.94
CA MET A 51 -9.76 -6.13 -9.18
C MET A 51 -10.13 -5.93 -10.65
N HIS A 52 -11.40 -6.04 -10.98
CA HIS A 52 -11.91 -5.65 -12.29
C HIS A 52 -11.82 -4.12 -12.39
N LEU A 53 -10.92 -3.64 -13.25
CA LEU A 53 -11.00 -2.28 -13.76
C LEU A 53 -12.27 -2.22 -14.62
N SER A 54 -13.34 -1.65 -14.08
CA SER A 54 -14.50 -1.30 -14.88
C SER A 54 -14.09 -0.19 -15.84
N VAL A 55 -13.78 -0.56 -17.09
CA VAL A 55 -13.87 0.36 -18.21
C VAL A 55 -15.35 0.66 -18.36
N ASP A 56 -15.74 1.89 -18.05
CA ASP A 56 -17.06 2.40 -18.40
C ASP A 56 -17.12 2.45 -19.94
N SER A 57 -17.60 1.37 -20.56
CA SER A 57 -17.99 1.40 -21.95
C SER A 57 -19.31 2.14 -22.05
N SER A 58 -19.24 3.48 -22.19
CA SER A 58 -20.38 4.30 -22.58
C SER A 58 -20.81 3.88 -23.99
N PRO A 59 -22.07 3.46 -24.22
CA PRO A 59 -22.56 3.30 -25.57
C PRO A 59 -22.94 4.68 -26.14
N GLU A 60 -22.39 5.02 -27.31
CA GLU A 60 -22.99 6.01 -28.23
C GLU A 60 -24.22 5.41 -28.93
#